data_AF-A0A840HNQ1-F1
#
_entry.id   AF-A0A840HNQ1-F1
#
_cell.length_a   1.000
_cell.length_b   1.000
_cell.length_c   1.000
_cell.angle_alpha   90.00
_cell.angle_beta   90.00
_cell.angle_gamma   90.00
#
_symmetry.space_group_name_H-M   'P 1'
#
loop_
_entity.id
_entity.type
_entity.pdbx_description
1 polymer ?
#
loop_
_entity_poly.entity_id
_entity_poly.type
_entity_poly.pdbx_seq_one_letter_code
_entity_poly.pdbx_strand_id
1 'polypeptide(L)'
;MIDGTKLEALIAAASASGGAERANYQLFIEWLCGALGLPGPDLASEENSLNDYVFERRIDFKHPDGTTTSGFIDCYRKNSFVLEAKQSRKRQKARLAADQLLLLGEDEQQFKSGHALRGTRGWDQVMLAARKQAEDYARALPTRARLPTISTGRGRRSCGRSLC
;
A
#
# COMPACT_ATOMS: atom_id res chain seq x y z
N MET A 1 -12.46 2.13 22.23
CA MET A 1 -13.76 2.19 21.52
C MET A 1 -13.56 3.00 20.26
N ILE A 2 -14.27 2.67 19.18
CA ILE A 2 -14.20 3.43 17.92
C ILE A 2 -14.81 4.81 18.16
N ASP A 3 -14.11 5.86 17.74
CA ASP A 3 -14.55 7.25 17.79
C ASP A 3 -15.25 7.60 16.46
N GLY A 4 -16.59 7.59 16.50
CA GLY A 4 -17.42 7.85 15.32
C GLY A 4 -17.23 9.26 14.75
N THR A 5 -16.95 10.25 15.60
CA THR A 5 -16.75 11.64 15.14
C THR A 5 -15.45 11.76 14.35
N LYS A 6 -14.36 11.15 14.83
CA LYS A 6 -13.09 11.10 14.08
C LYS A 6 -13.22 10.32 12.78
N LEU A 7 -13.99 9.22 12.80
CA LEU A 7 -14.21 8.41 11.61
C LEU A 7 -14.95 9.19 10.51
N GLU A 8 -16.01 9.92 10.86
CA GLU A 8 -16.75 10.75 9.90
C GLU A 8 -15.87 11.90 9.37
N ALA A 9 -15.08 12.54 10.23
CA ALA A 9 -14.14 13.57 9.81
C ALA A 9 -13.09 13.04 8.82
N LEU A 10 -12.54 11.84 9.08
CA LEU A 10 -11.64 11.14 8.17
C LEU A 10 -12.31 10.83 6.83
N ILE A 11 -13.53 10.27 6.83
CA ILE A 11 -14.26 9.94 5.61
C ILE A 11 -14.50 11.20 4.78
N ALA A 12 -14.92 12.30 5.40
CA ALA A 12 -15.14 13.58 4.71
C ALA A 12 -13.85 14.11 4.07
N ALA A 13 -12.75 14.14 4.83
CA ALA A 13 -11.46 14.65 4.34
C ALA A 13 -10.87 13.76 3.22
N ALA A 14 -10.86 12.43 3.42
CA ALA A 14 -10.39 11.47 2.43
C ALA A 14 -11.22 11.54 1.15
N SER A 15 -12.55 11.66 1.26
CA SER A 15 -13.45 11.80 0.12
C SER A 15 -13.23 13.12 -0.63
N ALA A 16 -12.83 14.19 0.06
CA ALA A 16 -12.49 15.49 -0.54
C ALA A 16 -11.09 15.49 -1.21
N SER A 17 -10.16 14.65 -0.77
CA SER A 17 -8.77 14.60 -1.27
C SER A 17 -8.64 14.31 -2.78
N GLY A 18 -7.58 14.83 -3.42
CA GLY A 18 -7.22 14.60 -4.82
C GLY A 18 -6.04 13.64 -4.98
N GLY A 19 -5.64 13.31 -6.22
CA GLY A 19 -4.74 12.21 -6.62
C GLY A 19 -3.27 12.28 -6.21
N ALA A 20 -3.00 12.66 -4.96
CA ALA A 20 -1.68 12.73 -4.35
C ALA A 20 -1.46 11.54 -3.41
N GLU A 21 -1.42 10.32 -3.97
CA GLU A 21 -1.38 9.06 -3.22
C GLU A 21 -0.30 9.04 -2.14
N ARG A 22 0.96 9.28 -2.53
CA ARG A 22 2.13 9.28 -1.63
C ARG A 22 2.06 10.32 -0.52
N ALA A 23 1.35 11.43 -0.75
CA ALA A 23 1.21 12.49 0.26
C ALA A 23 0.10 12.22 1.27
N ASN A 24 -0.92 11.45 0.87
CA ASN A 24 -2.14 11.30 1.66
C ASN A 24 -2.19 10.01 2.47
N TYR A 25 -1.53 8.93 2.03
CA TYR A 25 -1.72 7.62 2.64
C TYR A 25 -1.26 7.55 4.10
N GLN A 26 -0.14 8.21 4.45
CA GLN A 26 0.39 8.22 5.82
C GLN A 26 -0.60 8.92 6.76
N LEU A 27 -1.06 10.12 6.38
CA LEU A 27 -2.08 10.87 7.12
C LEU A 27 -3.38 10.06 7.27
N PHE A 28 -3.82 9.39 6.20
CA PHE A 28 -5.01 8.55 6.24
C PHE A 28 -4.88 7.43 7.27
N ILE A 29 -3.73 6.74 7.31
CA ILE A 29 -3.48 5.63 8.24
C ILE A 29 -3.41 6.14 9.68
N GLU A 30 -2.73 7.25 9.94
CA GLU A 30 -2.67 7.86 11.28
C GLU A 30 -4.07 8.23 11.80
N TRP A 31 -4.87 8.90 10.97
CA TRP A 31 -6.22 9.29 11.34
C TRP A 31 -7.15 8.09 11.51
N LEU A 32 -6.98 7.04 10.69
CA LEU A 32 -7.72 5.80 10.84
C LEU A 32 -7.38 5.11 12.17
N CYS A 33 -6.10 5.01 12.53
CA CYS A 33 -5.68 4.48 13.83
C CYS A 33 -6.29 5.28 14.97
N GLY A 34 -6.25 6.62 14.89
CA GLY A 34 -6.86 7.52 15.86
C GLY A 34 -8.38 7.36 16.00
N ALA A 35 -9.09 7.11 14.90
CA ALA A 35 -10.54 6.85 14.90
C ALA A 35 -10.88 5.47 15.46
N LEU A 36 -10.05 4.45 15.18
CA LEU A 36 -10.25 3.10 15.69
C LEU A 36 -9.77 2.90 17.13
N GLY A 37 -9.02 3.86 17.67
CA GLY A 37 -8.37 3.74 18.98
C GLY A 37 -7.24 2.71 18.98
N LEU A 38 -6.54 2.57 17.85
CA LEU A 38 -5.38 1.71 17.67
C LEU A 38 -4.09 2.53 17.73
N PRO A 39 -2.96 1.92 18.13
CA PRO A 39 -1.65 2.58 17.99
C PRO A 39 -1.38 2.88 16.51
N GLY A 40 -0.79 4.04 16.23
CA GLY A 40 -0.24 4.38 14.92
C GLY A 40 1.11 3.71 14.66
N PRO A 41 1.61 3.74 13.41
CA PRO A 41 2.98 3.36 13.10
C PRO A 41 4.02 4.18 13.88
N ASP A 42 5.15 3.55 14.19
CA ASP A 42 6.31 4.17 14.82
C ASP A 42 7.16 4.94 13.79
N LEU A 43 8.02 5.82 14.30
CA LEU A 43 9.08 6.42 13.49
C LEU A 43 10.08 5.34 13.06
N ALA A 44 10.53 5.42 11.81
CA ALA A 44 11.53 4.50 11.30
C ALA A 44 12.90 4.73 11.97
N SER A 45 13.54 3.63 12.37
CA SER A 45 14.93 3.57 12.82
C SER A 45 15.88 3.30 11.64
N GLU A 46 17.15 3.66 11.82
CA GLU A 46 18.25 3.28 10.92
C GLU A 46 18.39 1.75 10.80
N GLU A 47 18.16 1.04 11.91
CA GLU A 47 18.20 -0.42 11.92
C GLU A 47 16.87 -0.99 11.43
N ASN A 48 16.83 -1.41 10.16
CA ASN A 48 15.62 -1.96 9.54
C ASN A 48 15.09 -3.24 10.22
N SER A 49 15.90 -3.91 11.06
CA SER A 49 15.46 -5.07 11.84
C SER A 49 14.47 -4.69 12.96
N LEU A 50 14.53 -3.45 13.45
CA LEU A 50 13.72 -2.91 14.55
C LEU A 50 12.40 -2.27 14.10
N ASN A 51 12.26 -2.06 12.79
CA ASN A 51 11.13 -1.38 12.17
C ASN A 51 9.87 -2.28 12.08
N ASP A 52 9.34 -2.70 13.24
CA ASP A 52 8.26 -3.68 13.37
C ASP A 52 6.86 -3.13 13.03
N TYR A 53 6.62 -1.81 13.18
CA TYR A 53 5.41 -1.15 12.69
C TYR A 53 5.74 0.25 12.16
N VAL A 54 6.02 0.40 10.86
CA VAL A 54 6.51 1.68 10.30
C VAL A 54 5.93 1.93 8.90
N PHE A 55 6.01 3.19 8.46
CA PHE A 55 5.88 3.54 7.05
C PHE A 55 7.18 3.30 6.28
N GLU A 56 7.08 3.13 4.96
CA GLU A 56 8.23 3.04 4.03
C GLU A 56 9.28 2.00 4.47
N ARG A 57 8.85 0.82 4.94
CA ARG A 57 9.78 -0.23 5.39
C ARG A 57 10.59 -0.74 4.21
N ARG A 58 11.92 -0.65 4.30
CA ARG A 58 12.82 -1.17 3.28
C ARG A 58 12.72 -2.69 3.14
N ILE A 59 12.71 -3.16 1.91
CA ILE A 59 12.75 -4.57 1.54
C ILE A 59 13.76 -4.80 0.42
N ASP A 60 14.49 -5.91 0.50
CA ASP A 60 15.47 -6.29 -0.51
C ASP A 60 15.03 -7.61 -1.16
N PHE A 61 14.83 -7.57 -2.48
CA PHE A 61 14.50 -8.73 -3.30
C PHE A 61 15.78 -9.41 -3.77
N LYS A 62 15.97 -10.66 -3.37
CA LYS A 62 17.10 -11.47 -3.79
C LYS A 62 16.75 -12.26 -5.05
N HIS A 63 17.52 -12.06 -6.10
CA HIS A 63 17.32 -12.73 -7.39
C HIS A 63 18.20 -13.98 -7.52
N PRO A 64 17.81 -14.97 -8.35
CA PRO A 64 18.59 -16.20 -8.53
C PRO A 64 19.99 -16.00 -9.13
N ASP A 65 20.20 -14.89 -9.84
CA ASP A 65 21.49 -14.49 -10.41
C ASP A 65 22.43 -13.85 -9.37
N GLY A 66 22.00 -13.76 -8.10
CA GLY A 66 22.76 -13.16 -7.00
C GLY A 66 22.58 -11.64 -6.88
N THR A 67 21.88 -11.00 -7.80
CA THR A 67 21.59 -9.56 -7.71
C THR A 67 20.51 -9.27 -6.68
N THR A 68 20.44 -8.01 -6.23
CA THR A 68 19.42 -7.55 -5.29
C THR A 68 18.79 -6.26 -5.78
N THR A 69 17.46 -6.18 -5.69
CA THR A 69 16.72 -4.93 -5.94
C THR A 69 16.08 -4.48 -4.64
N SER A 70 16.13 -3.18 -4.35
CA SER A 70 15.45 -2.61 -3.18
C SER A 70 14.03 -2.16 -3.51
N GLY A 71 13.17 -2.19 -2.51
CA GLY A 71 11.83 -1.61 -2.52
C GLY A 71 11.47 -1.07 -1.15
N PHE A 72 10.30 -0.44 -1.08
CA PHE A 72 9.74 0.11 0.16
C PHE A 72 8.27 -0.29 0.26
N ILE A 73 7.87 -0.75 1.44
CA ILE A 73 6.49 -1.07 1.76
C ILE A 73 5.84 0.19 2.33
N ASP A 74 4.74 0.67 1.75
CA ASP A 74 4.08 1.89 2.20
C ASP A 74 3.78 1.88 3.70
N CYS A 75 3.16 0.80 4.21
CA CYS A 75 3.02 0.58 5.64
C CYS A 75 3.16 -0.91 5.99
N TYR A 76 4.01 -1.19 6.98
CA TYR A 76 4.31 -2.54 7.42
C TYR A 76 4.01 -2.69 8.90
N ARG A 77 3.32 -3.77 9.27
CA ARG A 77 3.23 -4.22 10.66
C ARG A 77 3.55 -5.70 10.76
N LYS A 78 4.62 -6.04 11.46
CA LYS A 78 5.12 -7.40 11.66
C LYS A 78 4.03 -8.31 12.21
N ASN A 79 3.97 -9.51 11.64
CA ASN A 79 2.99 -10.54 11.98
C ASN A 79 1.51 -10.09 11.83
N SER A 80 1.25 -8.97 11.16
CA SER A 80 -0.10 -8.41 11.00
C SER A 80 -0.41 -8.14 9.53
N PHE A 81 0.28 -7.20 8.87
CA PHE A 81 -0.01 -6.87 7.48
C PHE A 81 1.18 -6.22 6.74
N VAL A 82 1.07 -6.25 5.41
CA VAL A 82 1.84 -5.46 4.46
C VAL A 82 0.81 -4.66 3.65
N LEU A 83 0.96 -3.35 3.58
CA LEU A 83 0.04 -2.45 2.90
C LEU A 83 0.76 -1.76 1.75
N GLU A 84 0.12 -1.78 0.58
CA GLU A 84 0.43 -0.96 -0.59
C GLU A 84 -0.76 -0.03 -0.83
N ALA A 85 -0.54 1.27 -0.74
CA ALA A 85 -1.56 2.28 -0.91
C ALA A 85 -1.85 2.50 -2.40
N LYS A 86 -3.14 2.61 -2.73
CA LYS A 86 -3.59 3.10 -4.03
C LYS A 86 -4.69 4.13 -3.88
N GLN A 87 -4.61 5.21 -4.65
CA GLN A 87 -5.59 6.26 -4.73
C GLN A 87 -6.21 6.29 -6.13
N SER A 88 -7.53 6.30 -6.17
CA SER A 88 -8.27 6.43 -7.43
C SER A 88 -8.15 7.85 -8.00
N ARG A 89 -8.17 7.97 -9.32
CA ARG A 89 -8.41 9.25 -10.00
C ARG A 89 -9.83 9.71 -9.71
N LYS A 90 -9.99 10.99 -9.40
CA LYS A 90 -11.28 11.67 -9.54
C LYS A 90 -11.50 12.01 -11.01
N ARG A 91 -12.77 12.03 -11.45
CA ARG A 91 -13.13 12.51 -12.78
C ARG A 91 -12.63 13.94 -12.92
N GLN A 92 -11.69 14.18 -13.83
CA GLN A 92 -11.17 15.53 -14.06
C GLN A 92 -12.33 16.45 -14.47
N LYS A 93 -12.42 17.65 -13.87
CA LYS A 93 -13.04 18.78 -14.57
C LYS A 93 -12.25 18.99 -15.86
N ALA A 94 -12.93 19.36 -16.95
CA ALA A 94 -12.37 19.41 -18.30
C ALA A 94 -10.92 19.91 -18.31
N ARG A 95 -10.02 19.16 -18.97
CA ARG A 95 -8.66 19.63 -19.22
C ARG A 95 -8.77 21.00 -19.90
N LEU A 96 -8.22 22.03 -19.27
CA LEU A 96 -8.06 23.33 -19.91
C LEU A 96 -7.21 23.15 -21.17
N ALA A 97 -7.51 23.93 -22.20
CA ALA A 97 -6.71 23.93 -23.42
C ALA A 97 -5.31 24.54 -23.13
N ALA A 98 -4.31 24.18 -23.94
CA ALA A 98 -2.91 24.52 -23.66
C ALA A 98 -2.65 26.04 -23.56
N ASP A 99 -3.41 26.83 -24.33
CA ASP A 99 -3.45 28.29 -24.28
C ASP A 99 -3.96 28.82 -22.93
N GLN A 100 -4.93 28.16 -22.33
CA GLN A 100 -5.48 28.51 -21.01
C GLN A 100 -4.55 28.11 -19.87
N LEU A 101 -3.76 27.04 -20.03
CA LEU A 101 -2.74 26.66 -19.04
C LEU A 101 -1.60 27.67 -18.92
N LEU A 102 -1.23 28.34 -20.02
CA LEU A 102 -0.17 29.36 -20.01
C LEU A 102 -0.53 30.60 -19.19
N LEU A 103 -1.82 30.81 -18.92
CA LEU A 103 -2.32 31.91 -18.10
C LEU A 103 -2.33 31.60 -16.60
N LEU A 104 -2.02 30.35 -16.22
CA LEU A 104 -1.98 29.88 -14.84
C LEU A 104 -0.55 29.93 -14.29
N GLY A 105 -0.42 30.13 -12.98
CA GLY A 105 0.87 30.02 -12.29
C GLY A 105 1.47 28.62 -12.40
N GLU A 106 2.79 28.48 -12.28
CA GLU A 106 3.52 27.21 -12.46
C GLU A 106 2.96 26.07 -11.57
N ASP A 107 2.54 26.38 -10.35
CA ASP A 107 1.94 25.41 -9.42
C ASP A 107 0.53 24.96 -9.84
N GLU A 108 -0.25 25.86 -10.44
CA GLU A 108 -1.62 25.61 -10.89
C GLU A 108 -1.66 24.70 -12.14
N GLN A 109 -0.54 24.59 -12.85
CA GLN A 109 -0.37 23.68 -13.99
C GLN A 109 -0.10 22.23 -13.55
N GLN A 110 0.31 22.00 -12.29
CA GLN A 110 0.71 20.69 -11.79
C GLN A 110 -0.47 19.90 -11.20
N PHE A 111 -1.13 19.10 -12.03
CA PHE A 111 -2.21 18.22 -11.57
C PHE A 111 -1.71 16.82 -11.17
N LYS A 112 -1.83 16.49 -9.88
CA LYS A 112 -1.61 15.12 -9.38
C LYS A 112 -2.80 14.23 -9.71
N SER A 113 -2.65 13.36 -10.71
CA SER A 113 -3.65 12.35 -11.06
C SER A 113 -3.41 11.07 -10.27
N GLY A 114 -4.46 10.50 -9.65
CA GLY A 114 -4.41 9.16 -9.05
C GLY A 114 -4.14 8.05 -10.09
N HIS A 115 -4.30 6.79 -9.74
CA HIS A 115 -3.93 5.68 -10.63
C HIS A 115 -4.99 5.37 -11.70
N ALA A 116 -6.24 5.14 -11.30
CA ALA A 116 -7.36 4.87 -12.22
C ALA A 116 -8.69 5.30 -11.62
N LEU A 117 -9.72 5.50 -12.44
CA LEU A 117 -11.06 5.89 -11.97
C LEU A 117 -11.73 4.71 -11.26
N ARG A 118 -12.20 4.93 -10.03
CA ARG A 118 -12.86 3.90 -9.22
C ARG A 118 -14.09 3.32 -9.95
N GLY A 119 -14.30 2.01 -9.82
CA GLY A 119 -15.42 1.30 -10.45
C GLY A 119 -15.22 0.98 -11.94
N THR A 120 -14.03 1.21 -12.48
CA THR A 120 -13.66 0.81 -13.84
C THR A 120 -12.75 -0.42 -13.83
N ARG A 121 -12.70 -1.17 -14.93
CA ARG A 121 -11.77 -2.30 -15.10
C ARG A 121 -10.31 -1.89 -14.89
N GLY A 122 -9.94 -0.66 -15.25
CA GLY A 122 -8.60 -0.12 -15.01
C GLY A 122 -8.28 0.03 -13.52
N TRP A 123 -9.28 0.37 -12.70
CA TRP A 123 -9.12 0.38 -11.24
C TRP A 123 -8.94 -1.02 -10.67
N ASP A 124 -9.69 -2.00 -11.15
CA ASP A 124 -9.53 -3.39 -10.70
C ASP A 124 -8.13 -3.93 -11.03
N GLN A 125 -7.59 -3.60 -12.20
CA GLN A 125 -6.22 -3.94 -12.59
C GLN A 125 -5.17 -3.30 -11.67
N VAL A 126 -5.34 -2.01 -11.34
CA VAL A 126 -4.47 -1.30 -10.40
C VAL A 126 -4.50 -1.97 -9.03
N MET A 127 -5.68 -2.33 -8.52
CA MET A 127 -5.81 -2.99 -7.21
C MET A 127 -5.23 -4.41 -7.22
N LEU A 128 -5.40 -5.17 -8.31
CA LEU A 128 -4.77 -6.48 -8.46
C LEU A 128 -3.23 -6.39 -8.51
N ALA A 129 -2.69 -5.38 -9.19
CA ALA A 129 -1.27 -5.12 -9.23
C ALA A 129 -0.72 -4.75 -7.84
N ALA A 130 -1.41 -3.86 -7.11
CA ALA A 130 -1.03 -3.49 -5.75
C ALA A 130 -1.06 -4.69 -4.79
N ARG A 131 -2.08 -5.55 -4.89
CA ARG A 131 -2.14 -6.80 -4.12
C ARG A 131 -0.93 -7.69 -4.42
N LYS A 132 -0.63 -7.91 -5.72
CA LYS A 132 0.51 -8.73 -6.13
C LYS A 132 1.82 -8.16 -5.56
N GLN A 133 1.99 -6.85 -5.59
CA GLN A 133 3.16 -6.15 -5.05
C GLN A 133 3.28 -6.36 -3.54
N ALA A 134 2.19 -6.19 -2.78
CA ALA A 134 2.18 -6.48 -1.34
C ALA A 134 2.51 -7.96 -1.01
N GLU A 135 2.01 -8.91 -1.81
CA GLU A 135 2.33 -10.33 -1.68
C GLU A 135 3.81 -10.64 -2.01
N ASP A 136 4.37 -9.97 -3.01
CA ASP A 136 5.78 -10.07 -3.38
C ASP A 136 6.66 -9.53 -2.22
N TYR A 137 6.30 -8.38 -1.63
CA TYR A 137 6.97 -7.85 -0.44
C TYR A 137 6.89 -8.78 0.76
N ALA A 138 5.71 -9.32 1.06
CA ALA A 138 5.53 -10.27 2.15
C ALA A 138 6.43 -11.51 1.99
N ARG A 139 6.64 -11.96 0.75
CA ARG A 139 7.54 -13.06 0.39
C ARG A 139 9.01 -12.68 0.37
N ALA A 140 9.37 -11.41 0.28
CA ALA A 140 10.75 -10.94 0.36
C ALA A 140 11.21 -10.73 1.82
N LEU A 141 10.26 -10.63 2.78
CA LEU A 141 10.61 -10.41 4.18
C LEU A 141 11.49 -11.54 4.76
N PRO A 142 12.39 -11.22 5.71
CA PRO A 142 13.14 -12.23 6.44
C PRO A 142 12.20 -13.26 7.08
N THR A 143 12.60 -14.53 7.17
CA THR A 143 11.73 -15.63 7.62
C THR A 143 11.04 -15.37 8.96
N ARG A 144 11.72 -14.70 9.90
CA ARG A 144 11.18 -14.34 11.23
C ARG A 144 10.08 -13.27 11.17
N ALA A 145 9.98 -12.55 10.06
CA ALA A 145 9.10 -11.40 9.85
C ALA A 145 8.03 -11.67 8.77
N ARG A 146 8.00 -12.88 8.19
CA ARG A 146 7.01 -13.29 7.20
C ARG A 146 5.63 -13.42 7.85
N LEU A 147 4.62 -12.95 7.13
CA LEU A 147 3.23 -13.24 7.49
C LEU A 147 2.97 -14.75 7.31
N PRO A 148 2.12 -15.36 8.16
CA PRO A 148 1.74 -16.75 7.98
C PRO A 148 1.04 -16.91 6.63
N THR A 149 1.71 -17.58 5.68
CA THR A 149 1.08 -18.00 4.43
C THR A 149 0.14 -19.14 4.75
N ILE A 150 -1.18 -18.90 4.65
CA ILE A 150 -2.15 -19.99 4.57
C ILE A 150 -1.90 -20.69 3.23
N SER A 151 -1.06 -21.72 3.24
CA SER A 151 -0.96 -22.61 2.09
C SER A 151 -2.25 -23.43 2.07
N THR A 152 -3.13 -23.19 1.10
CA THR A 152 -4.16 -24.17 0.74
C THR A 152 -3.47 -25.30 0.00
N GLY A 153 -2.70 -26.12 0.73
CA GLY A 153 -2.09 -27.33 0.20
C GLY A 153 -3.18 -28.33 -0.14
N ARG A 154 -3.46 -28.55 -1.43
CA ARG A 154 -4.06 -29.81 -1.88
C ARG A 154 -3.05 -30.91 -1.54
N GLY A 155 -3.26 -31.56 -0.40
CA GLY A 155 -2.48 -32.72 0.02
C GLY A 155 -2.61 -33.85 -1.00
N ARG A 156 -1.62 -34.02 -1.87
CA ARG A 156 -1.36 -35.31 -2.49
C ARG A 156 -0.68 -36.17 -1.43
N ARG A 157 -1.47 -37.02 -0.77
CA ARG A 157 -0.96 -38.13 0.02
C ARG A 157 -0.12 -39.03 -0.89
N SER A 158 1.20 -39.00 -0.72
CA SER A 158 2.06 -40.07 -1.22
C SER A 158 1.83 -41.29 -0.34
N CYS A 159 1.00 -42.22 -0.81
CA CYS A 159 0.85 -43.53 -0.21
C CYS A 159 2.16 -44.30 -0.44
N GLY A 160 2.89 -44.59 0.64
CA GLY A 160 4.06 -45.45 0.61
C GLY A 160 3.66 -46.87 0.21
N ARG A 161 4.35 -47.41 -0.79
CA ARG A 161 4.34 -48.84 -1.08
C ARG A 161 5.78 -49.32 -0.91
N SER A 162 6.09 -49.80 0.28
CA SER A 162 7.24 -50.67 0.51
C SER A 162 6.73 -52.10 0.31
N LEU A 163 7.19 -52.78 -0.73
CA LEU A 163 7.12 -54.23 -0.85
C LEU A 163 8.51 -54.76 -0.48
N CYS A 164 8.59 -55.35 0.71
CA CYS A 164 9.21 -56.63 1.00
C CYS A 164 8.34 -57.29 2.07
#